data_AF-A0A8T2GXN2-F1
#
_entry.id   AF-A0A8T2GXN2-F1
#
_cell.length_a   1.000
_cell.length_b   1.000
_cell.length_c   1.000
_cell.angle_alpha   90.00
_cell.angle_beta   90.00
_cell.angle_gamma   90.00
#
_symmetry.space_group_name_H-M   'P 1'
#
loop_
_entity.id
_entity.type
_entity.pdbx_description
1 polymer ?
#
loop_
_entity_poly.entity_id
_entity_poly.type
_entity_poly.pdbx_seq_one_letter_code
_entity_poly.pdbx_strand_id
1 'polypeptide(L)'
;MEKSTKCAVCYKSFRPSICVDCVNRGLNEYKVKLDSLKSLREVSYFRLSGLLVTKEKAISQRCWKELQNEKLAKLREKLQLQVEKLQQSKNTFRSLSRNLKERYGIIESTNVALEESRVHQLENHYSDTIGNHYLVYIDLTSERLYKQALVMKQICKLFPLSRVTVEGQNKDGSSVQYDQICNALLPQGLNPLSVPPKELAASLGYMVQLLNLVVHKLSVPALHNLGFAGSCSRIWERDSYWNSYPSSPSNGYPLFVPIHDHYSFEEKSSWTGRDTTNFGVTSLKSDGSIEEDYHDLDLDVVSLSSASPHSVETFRNLQQGIAHLKQSVAHLTVYGYRSLSLEVPSGTSTFETFAKLLATLSSLKEVQSGLSLGLSR
;
A
#
# COMPACT_ATOMS: atom_id res chain seq x y z
N MET A 1 -98.09 87.51 61.03
CA MET A 1 -99.40 88.13 60.70
C MET A 1 -100.42 87.02 60.58
N GLU A 2 -101.24 86.83 61.61
CA GLU A 2 -102.33 85.86 61.58
C GLU A 2 -103.37 86.28 60.53
N LYS A 3 -103.46 85.51 59.43
CA LYS A 3 -104.48 85.71 58.41
C LYS A 3 -105.79 85.16 58.94
N SER A 4 -106.75 86.05 59.22
CA SER A 4 -108.15 85.70 59.52
C SER A 4 -108.68 84.70 58.48
N THR A 5 -109.15 83.54 58.95
CA THR A 5 -109.66 82.42 58.13
C THR A 5 -111.09 82.62 57.63
N LYS A 6 -111.73 83.75 57.95
CA LYS A 6 -113.12 84.05 57.59
C LYS A 6 -113.17 85.10 56.47
N CYS A 7 -113.95 84.85 55.42
CA CYS A 7 -114.25 85.89 54.43
C CYS A 7 -115.07 87.01 55.08
N ALA A 8 -115.07 88.22 54.50
CA ALA A 8 -115.76 89.39 55.06
C ALA A 8 -117.26 89.13 55.34
N VAL A 9 -117.90 88.26 54.55
CA VAL A 9 -119.31 87.87 54.72
C VAL A 9 -119.50 86.98 55.95
N CYS A 10 -118.75 85.87 56.07
CA CYS A 10 -118.82 84.98 57.24
C CYS A 10 -118.34 85.67 58.53
N TYR A 11 -117.39 86.61 58.42
CA TYR A 11 -116.91 87.40 59.55
C TYR A 11 -117.99 88.35 60.07
N LYS A 12 -118.68 89.10 59.19
CA LYS A 12 -119.77 90.01 59.59
C LYS A 12 -121.03 89.32 60.10
N SER A 13 -121.31 88.09 59.64
CA SER A 13 -122.50 87.32 60.02
C SER A 13 -122.29 86.41 61.24
N PHE A 14 -121.15 86.51 61.93
CA PHE A 14 -120.78 85.69 63.10
C PHE A 14 -120.91 84.16 62.90
N ARG A 15 -120.99 83.68 61.65
CA ARG A 15 -121.10 82.24 61.36
C ARG A 15 -119.71 81.61 61.22
N PRO A 16 -119.56 80.30 61.54
CA PRO A 16 -118.37 79.56 61.13
C PRO A 16 -118.18 79.66 59.61
N SER A 17 -116.95 79.56 59.12
CA SER A 17 -116.53 79.80 57.74
C SER A 17 -117.02 78.72 56.76
N ILE A 18 -118.35 78.62 56.59
CA ILE A 18 -119.07 77.57 55.86
C ILE A 18 -119.60 77.99 54.48
N CYS A 19 -119.42 79.25 54.07
CA CYS A 19 -119.78 79.65 52.71
C CYS A 19 -118.85 78.98 51.69
N VAL A 20 -119.32 78.85 50.45
CA VAL A 20 -118.58 78.22 49.34
C VAL A 20 -117.17 78.80 49.20
N ASP A 21 -117.00 80.11 49.33
CA ASP A 21 -115.69 80.78 49.24
C ASP A 21 -114.73 80.42 50.39
N CYS A 22 -115.25 80.25 51.61
CA CYS A 22 -114.44 79.87 52.77
C CYS A 22 -114.05 78.39 52.74
N VAL A 23 -114.97 77.51 52.33
CA VAL A 23 -114.71 76.07 52.19
C VAL A 23 -113.73 75.83 51.04
N ASN A 24 -113.92 76.49 49.89
CA ASN A 24 -112.97 76.41 48.77
C ASN A 24 -111.61 77.00 49.13
N ARG A 25 -111.54 78.06 49.93
CA ARG A 25 -110.28 78.59 50.46
C ARG A 25 -109.56 77.56 51.34
N GLY A 26 -110.27 76.94 52.29
CA GLY A 26 -109.71 75.89 53.15
C GLY A 26 -109.27 74.66 52.34
N LEU A 27 -110.09 74.18 51.41
CA LEU A 27 -109.75 73.07 50.52
C LEU A 27 -108.55 73.40 49.62
N ASN A 28 -108.44 74.65 49.13
CA ASN A 28 -107.31 75.07 48.33
C ASN A 28 -106.03 75.20 49.17
N GLU A 29 -106.11 75.66 50.42
CA GLU A 29 -104.99 75.65 51.37
C GLU A 29 -104.53 74.21 51.68
N TYR A 30 -105.47 73.28 51.90
CA TYR A 30 -105.15 71.86 52.04
C TYR A 30 -104.54 71.26 50.77
N LYS A 31 -105.07 71.60 49.59
CA LYS A 31 -104.57 71.15 48.29
C LYS A 31 -103.15 71.65 48.05
N VAL A 32 -102.87 72.94 48.26
CA VAL A 32 -101.53 73.52 48.15
C VAL A 32 -100.55 72.83 49.12
N LYS A 33 -100.99 72.53 50.35
CA LYS A 33 -100.18 71.78 51.32
C LYS A 33 -99.93 70.35 50.84
N LEU A 34 -100.94 69.66 50.31
CA LEU A 34 -100.82 68.31 49.77
C LEU A 34 -99.90 68.24 48.54
N ASP A 35 -100.03 69.20 47.62
CA ASP A 35 -99.17 69.31 46.44
C ASP A 35 -97.71 69.61 46.85
N SER A 36 -97.50 70.43 47.88
CA SER A 36 -96.16 70.69 48.43
C SER A 36 -95.53 69.45 49.10
N LEU A 37 -96.32 68.62 49.78
CA LEU A 37 -95.84 67.37 50.36
C LEU A 37 -95.59 66.31 49.29
N LYS A 38 -96.42 66.27 48.24
CA LYS A 38 -96.25 65.38 47.10
C LYS A 38 -94.98 65.71 46.33
N SER A 39 -94.72 67.00 46.05
CA SER A 39 -93.49 67.43 45.38
C SER A 39 -92.26 67.16 46.24
N LEU A 40 -92.32 67.43 47.56
CA LEU A 40 -91.23 67.08 48.49
C LEU A 40 -90.95 65.58 48.50
N ARG A 41 -92.00 64.76 48.51
CA ARG A 41 -91.91 63.30 48.44
C ARG A 41 -91.26 62.84 47.15
N GLU A 42 -91.70 63.36 46.00
CA GLU A 42 -91.17 63.00 44.68
C GLU A 42 -89.69 63.40 44.54
N VAL A 43 -89.30 64.60 45.01
CA VAL A 43 -87.90 65.03 45.06
C VAL A 43 -87.07 64.11 45.96
N SER A 44 -87.60 63.74 47.12
CA SER A 44 -86.92 62.82 48.05
C SER A 44 -86.73 61.43 47.45
N TYR A 45 -87.77 60.87 46.80
CA TYR A 45 -87.67 59.59 46.10
C TYR A 45 -86.69 59.63 44.94
N PHE A 46 -86.71 60.68 44.12
CA PHE A 46 -85.79 60.83 42.99
C PHE A 46 -84.34 60.95 43.47
N ARG A 47 -84.10 61.69 44.56
CA ARG A 47 -82.77 61.78 45.17
C ARG A 47 -82.32 60.43 45.74
N LEU A 48 -83.21 59.73 46.45
CA LEU A 48 -82.89 58.43 47.03
C LEU A 48 -82.62 57.38 45.96
N SER A 49 -83.42 57.33 44.88
CA SER A 49 -83.22 56.40 43.77
C SER A 49 -81.90 56.68 43.04
N GLY A 50 -81.55 57.95 42.79
CA GLY A 50 -80.24 58.33 42.24
C GLY A 50 -79.07 57.89 43.13
N LEU A 51 -79.19 58.06 44.45
CA LEU A 51 -78.17 57.59 45.41
C LEU A 51 -78.06 56.06 45.44
N LEU A 52 -79.17 55.33 45.30
CA LEU A 52 -79.15 53.87 45.24
C LEU A 52 -78.46 53.36 43.97
N VAL A 53 -78.78 53.93 42.80
CA VAL A 53 -78.14 53.55 41.52
C VAL A 53 -76.64 53.83 41.53
N THR A 54 -76.22 54.96 42.11
CA THR A 54 -74.78 55.28 42.22
C THR A 54 -74.06 54.34 43.18
N LYS A 55 -74.69 53.98 44.31
CA LYS A 55 -74.16 52.97 45.24
C LYS A 55 -74.05 51.59 44.59
N GLU A 56 -75.07 51.17 43.84
CA GLU A 56 -75.06 49.90 43.10
C GLU A 56 -73.91 49.85 42.10
N LYS A 57 -73.75 50.88 41.26
CA LYS A 57 -72.62 50.99 40.32
C LYS A 57 -71.26 50.93 41.02
N ALA A 58 -71.12 51.60 42.17
CA ALA A 58 -69.89 51.57 42.97
C ALA A 58 -69.60 50.16 43.53
N ILE A 59 -70.63 49.44 43.96
CA ILE A 59 -70.50 48.05 44.42
C ILE A 59 -70.09 47.15 43.26
N SER A 60 -70.76 47.23 42.09
CA SER A 60 -70.42 46.43 40.92
C SER A 60 -68.98 46.65 40.46
N GLN A 61 -68.51 47.90 40.46
CA GLN A 61 -67.12 48.22 40.14
C GLN A 61 -66.14 47.63 41.16
N ARG A 62 -66.48 47.66 42.45
CA ARG A 62 -65.65 47.06 43.50
C ARG A 62 -65.56 45.54 43.35
N CYS A 63 -66.70 44.87 43.19
CA CYS A 63 -66.75 43.42 42.97
C CYS A 63 -65.97 43.01 41.71
N TRP A 64 -66.08 43.79 40.63
CA TRP A 64 -65.30 43.55 39.41
C TRP A 64 -63.79 43.67 39.67
N LYS A 65 -63.35 44.72 40.38
CA LYS A 65 -61.94 44.90 40.74
C LYS A 65 -61.42 43.76 41.62
N GLU A 66 -62.20 43.32 42.61
CA GLU A 66 -61.84 42.20 43.48
C GLU A 66 -61.67 40.90 42.69
N LEU A 67 -62.63 40.58 41.80
CA LEU A 67 -62.54 39.39 40.95
C LEU A 67 -61.32 39.43 40.01
N GLN A 68 -60.99 40.60 39.44
CA GLN A 68 -59.81 40.73 38.59
C GLN A 68 -58.51 40.60 39.39
N ASN A 69 -58.46 41.17 40.59
CA ASN A 69 -57.31 41.03 41.48
C ASN A 69 -57.09 39.58 41.90
N GLU A 70 -58.15 38.83 42.19
CA GLU A 70 -58.06 37.40 42.50
C GLU A 70 -57.55 36.58 41.31
N LYS A 71 -58.02 36.87 40.09
CA LYS A 71 -57.50 36.25 38.87
C LYS A 71 -56.02 36.55 38.66
N LEU A 72 -55.60 37.80 38.85
CA LEU A 72 -54.21 38.20 38.75
C LEU A 72 -53.33 37.53 39.82
N ALA A 73 -53.82 37.38 41.05
CA ALA A 73 -53.11 36.68 42.12
C ALA A 73 -52.87 35.21 41.75
N LYS A 74 -53.91 34.49 41.30
CA LYS A 74 -53.80 33.10 40.85
C LYS A 74 -52.83 32.93 39.68
N LEU A 75 -52.81 33.88 38.74
CA LEU A 75 -51.87 33.86 37.62
C LEU A 75 -50.43 34.11 38.08
N ARG A 76 -50.21 35.03 39.04
CA ARG A 76 -48.88 35.29 39.62
C ARG A 76 -48.33 34.08 40.36
N GLU A 77 -49.15 33.41 41.16
CA GLU A 77 -48.74 32.17 41.86
C GLU A 77 -48.38 31.05 40.87
N LYS A 78 -49.20 30.84 39.84
CA LYS A 78 -48.90 29.85 38.79
C LYS A 78 -47.60 30.19 38.06
N LEU A 79 -47.37 31.47 37.75
CA LEU A 79 -46.14 31.92 37.12
C LEU A 79 -44.93 31.65 38.02
N GLN A 80 -45.03 31.96 39.31
CA GLN A 80 -43.93 31.75 40.26
C GLN A 80 -43.58 30.26 40.38
N LEU A 81 -44.57 29.37 40.50
CA LEU A 81 -44.34 27.92 40.53
C LEU A 81 -43.68 27.41 39.25
N GLN A 82 -44.05 27.93 38.09
CA GLN A 82 -43.41 27.56 36.82
C GLN A 82 -41.97 28.06 36.74
N VAL A 83 -41.69 29.28 37.21
CA VAL A 83 -40.34 29.85 37.28
C VAL A 83 -39.44 29.01 38.19
N GLU A 84 -39.93 28.62 39.37
CA GLU A 84 -39.17 27.78 40.31
C GLU A 84 -38.86 26.39 39.72
N LYS A 85 -39.85 25.74 39.09
CA LYS A 85 -39.64 24.45 38.40
C LYS A 85 -38.61 24.57 37.27
N LEU A 86 -38.67 25.63 36.49
CA LEU A 86 -37.74 25.88 35.38
C LEU A 86 -36.33 26.15 35.92
N GLN A 87 -36.20 26.88 37.04
CA GLN A 87 -34.92 27.11 37.67
C GLN A 87 -34.30 25.82 38.22
N GLN A 88 -35.10 24.95 38.82
CA GLN A 88 -34.64 23.63 39.29
C GLN A 88 -34.15 22.76 38.12
N SER A 89 -34.93 22.65 37.04
CA SER A 89 -34.54 21.86 35.87
C SER A 89 -33.30 22.40 35.16
N LYS A 90 -33.14 23.73 35.12
CA LYS A 90 -31.94 24.39 34.59
C LYS A 90 -30.70 24.06 35.42
N ASN A 91 -30.82 24.01 36.74
CA ASN A 91 -29.71 23.69 37.62
C ASN A 91 -29.30 22.21 37.52
N THR A 92 -30.28 21.29 37.43
CA THR A 92 -29.99 19.86 37.24
C THR A 92 -29.32 19.61 35.88
N PHE A 93 -29.82 20.24 34.81
CA PHE A 93 -29.21 20.17 33.48
C PHE A 93 -27.76 20.67 33.48
N ARG A 94 -27.48 21.81 34.12
CA ARG A 94 -26.10 22.33 34.25
C ARG A 94 -25.18 21.41 35.03
N SER A 95 -25.69 20.73 36.05
CA SER A 95 -24.92 19.75 36.82
C SER A 95 -24.55 18.54 35.96
N LEU A 96 -25.54 17.96 35.27
CA LEU A 96 -25.34 16.82 34.37
C LEU A 96 -24.40 17.16 33.20
N SER A 97 -24.55 18.34 32.61
CA SER A 97 -23.68 18.80 31.53
C SER A 97 -22.22 18.94 31.97
N ARG A 98 -21.96 19.45 33.19
CA ARG A 98 -20.60 19.48 33.76
C ARG A 98 -20.04 18.08 34.00
N ASN A 99 -20.83 17.19 34.59
CA ASN A 99 -20.38 15.81 34.84
C ASN A 99 -20.06 15.05 33.54
N LEU A 100 -20.88 15.22 32.51
CA LEU A 100 -20.62 14.64 31.20
C LEU A 100 -19.31 15.21 30.62
N LYS A 101 -19.11 16.53 30.67
CA LYS A 101 -17.88 17.16 30.18
C LYS A 101 -16.63 16.64 30.89
N GLU A 102 -16.69 16.45 32.20
CA GLU A 102 -15.59 15.86 32.98
C GLU A 102 -15.32 14.40 32.56
N ARG A 103 -16.37 13.58 32.40
CA ARG A 103 -16.22 12.19 31.92
C ARG A 103 -15.62 12.10 30.53
N TYR A 104 -16.06 12.97 29.61
CA TYR A 104 -15.49 13.04 28.26
C TYR A 104 -14.00 13.40 28.31
N GLY A 105 -13.59 14.37 29.14
CA GLY A 105 -12.18 14.73 29.29
C GLY A 105 -11.32 13.57 29.81
N ILE A 106 -11.84 12.78 30.75
CA ILE A 106 -11.16 11.57 31.25
C ILE A 106 -11.01 10.56 30.11
N ILE A 107 -12.09 10.23 29.39
CA ILE A 107 -12.07 9.26 28.29
C ILE A 107 -11.07 9.69 27.21
N GLU A 108 -11.07 10.97 26.85
CA GLU A 108 -10.16 11.50 25.84
C GLU A 108 -8.70 11.39 26.29
N SER A 109 -8.39 11.73 27.54
CA SER A 109 -7.04 11.55 28.10
C SER A 109 -6.60 10.09 28.14
N THR A 110 -7.51 9.16 28.49
CA THR A 110 -7.19 7.73 28.52
C THR A 110 -7.00 7.15 27.11
N ASN A 111 -7.76 7.63 26.13
CA ASN A 111 -7.60 7.22 24.73
C ASN A 111 -6.25 7.69 24.18
N VAL A 112 -5.83 8.92 24.46
CA VAL A 112 -4.51 9.42 24.06
C VAL A 112 -3.40 8.55 24.67
N ALA A 113 -3.46 8.27 25.98
CA ALA A 113 -2.45 7.44 26.63
C ALA A 113 -2.43 5.99 26.09
N LEU A 114 -3.60 5.45 25.75
CA LEU A 114 -3.72 4.12 25.15
C LEU A 114 -3.08 4.06 23.75
N GLU A 115 -3.33 5.06 22.92
CA GLU A 115 -2.74 5.14 21.58
C GLU A 115 -1.21 5.29 21.66
N GLU A 116 -0.69 6.13 22.56
CA GLU A 116 0.75 6.25 22.82
C GLU A 116 1.36 4.90 23.25
N SER A 117 0.72 4.19 24.19
CA SER A 117 1.17 2.86 24.62
C SER A 117 1.13 1.84 23.48
N ARG A 118 0.12 1.90 22.61
CA ARG A 118 -0.02 0.99 21.47
C ARG A 118 1.08 1.23 20.45
N VAL A 119 1.34 2.49 20.09
CA VAL A 119 2.43 2.85 19.17
C VAL A 119 3.76 2.35 19.71
N HIS A 120 4.05 2.61 20.99
CA HIS A 120 5.28 2.16 21.62
C HIS A 120 5.45 0.63 21.61
N GLN A 121 4.38 -0.12 21.89
CA GLN A 121 4.40 -1.59 21.81
C GLN A 121 4.65 -2.09 20.39
N LEU A 122 4.03 -1.46 19.39
CA LEU A 122 4.24 -1.81 17.99
C LEU A 122 5.68 -1.52 17.56
N GLU A 123 6.23 -0.35 17.90
CA GLU A 123 7.62 0.00 17.59
C GLU A 123 8.61 -1.00 18.19
N ASN A 124 8.47 -1.32 19.47
CA ASN A 124 9.35 -2.28 20.14
C ASN A 124 9.21 -3.68 19.53
N HIS A 125 7.98 -4.18 19.39
CA HIS A 125 7.74 -5.54 18.91
C HIS A 125 8.19 -5.71 17.45
N TYR A 126 7.87 -4.76 16.57
CA TYR A 126 8.30 -4.83 15.17
C TYR A 126 9.81 -4.66 15.03
N SER A 127 10.43 -3.75 15.80
CA SER A 127 11.89 -3.61 15.81
C SER A 127 12.58 -4.90 16.22
N ASP A 128 12.14 -5.54 17.30
CA ASP A 128 12.71 -6.79 17.80
C ASP A 128 12.45 -7.95 16.83
N THR A 129 11.23 -8.04 16.29
CA THR A 129 10.87 -9.09 15.34
C THR A 129 11.69 -8.96 14.06
N ILE A 130 11.75 -7.75 13.48
CA ILE A 130 12.51 -7.48 12.26
C ILE A 130 14.00 -7.74 12.50
N GLY A 131 14.55 -7.26 13.62
CA GLY A 131 15.94 -7.51 14.01
C GLY A 131 16.26 -9.00 14.12
N ASN A 132 15.41 -9.77 14.81
CA ASN A 132 15.56 -11.22 14.94
C ASN A 132 15.48 -11.94 13.58
N HIS A 133 14.56 -11.55 12.69
CA HIS A 133 14.49 -12.12 11.34
C HIS A 133 15.73 -11.80 10.51
N TYR A 134 16.28 -10.59 10.63
CA TYR A 134 17.55 -10.24 9.98
C TYR A 134 18.72 -11.08 10.49
N LEU A 135 18.81 -11.32 11.80
CA LEU A 135 19.85 -12.19 12.36
C LEU A 135 19.77 -13.62 11.82
N VAL A 136 18.57 -14.21 11.78
CA VAL A 136 18.35 -15.55 11.20
C VAL A 136 18.70 -15.56 9.71
N TYR A 137 18.31 -14.52 8.97
CA TYR A 137 18.63 -14.39 7.55
C TYR A 137 20.15 -14.31 7.30
N ILE A 138 20.88 -13.55 8.11
CA ILE A 138 22.34 -13.42 8.04
C ILE A 138 23.01 -14.79 8.31
N ASP A 139 22.55 -15.52 9.33
CA ASP A 139 23.10 -16.83 9.66
C ASP A 139 22.91 -17.83 8.51
N LEU A 140 21.67 -17.95 8.00
CA LEU A 140 21.35 -18.84 6.88
C LEU A 140 22.09 -18.48 5.58
N THR A 141 22.22 -17.18 5.28
CA THR A 141 22.98 -16.74 4.10
C THR A 141 24.47 -17.03 4.25
N SER A 142 25.03 -16.85 5.45
CA SER A 142 26.43 -17.19 5.73
C SER A 142 26.70 -18.70 5.56
N GLU A 143 25.81 -19.56 6.07
CA GLU A 143 25.93 -21.01 5.95
C GLU A 143 25.78 -21.47 4.49
N ARG A 144 24.82 -20.91 3.75
CA ARG A 144 24.64 -21.17 2.31
C ARG A 144 25.92 -20.82 1.55
N LEU A 145 26.47 -19.64 1.79
CA LEU A 145 27.65 -19.15 1.07
C LEU A 145 28.90 -19.97 1.42
N TYR A 146 29.05 -20.39 2.68
CA TYR A 146 30.09 -21.33 3.08
C TYR A 146 30.02 -22.64 2.29
N LYS A 147 28.82 -23.24 2.19
CA LYS A 147 28.60 -24.48 1.43
C LYS A 147 28.84 -24.28 -0.06
N GLN A 148 28.39 -23.16 -0.63
CA GLN A 148 28.63 -22.81 -2.03
C GLN A 148 30.12 -22.63 -2.33
N ALA A 149 30.88 -21.97 -1.44
CA ALA A 149 32.31 -21.78 -1.61
C ALA A 149 33.08 -23.10 -1.58
N LEU A 150 32.70 -24.04 -0.70
CA LEU A 150 33.30 -25.37 -0.65
C LEU A 150 33.07 -26.14 -1.96
N VAL A 151 31.84 -26.13 -2.48
CA VAL A 151 31.50 -26.77 -3.75
C VAL A 151 32.24 -26.09 -4.91
N MET A 152 32.30 -24.76 -4.91
CA MET A 152 32.99 -23.99 -5.94
C MET A 152 34.48 -24.31 -5.97
N LYS A 153 35.11 -24.46 -4.80
CA LYS A 153 36.49 -24.90 -4.68
C LYS A 153 36.73 -26.28 -5.32
N GLN A 154 35.78 -27.20 -5.25
CA GLN A 154 35.89 -28.49 -5.94
C GLN A 154 35.68 -28.33 -7.46
N ILE A 155 34.70 -27.53 -7.88
CA ILE A 155 34.45 -27.25 -9.30
C ILE A 155 35.68 -26.62 -9.97
N CYS A 156 36.31 -25.64 -9.33
CA CYS A 156 37.52 -24.98 -9.84
C CYS A 156 38.73 -25.93 -9.94
N LYS A 157 38.78 -26.98 -9.12
CA LYS A 157 39.79 -28.04 -9.24
C LYS A 157 39.53 -28.99 -10.40
N LEU A 158 38.25 -29.29 -10.66
CA LEU A 158 37.83 -30.16 -11.77
C LEU A 158 37.96 -29.46 -13.13
N PHE A 159 37.68 -28.15 -13.15
CA PHE A 159 37.76 -27.31 -14.34
C PHE A 159 38.73 -26.16 -14.10
N PRO A 160 40.05 -26.39 -14.13
CA PRO A 160 41.02 -25.33 -13.97
C PRO A 160 40.94 -24.39 -15.17
N LEU A 161 40.56 -23.13 -14.92
CA LEU A 161 40.71 -22.04 -15.88
C LEU A 161 41.98 -21.26 -15.59
N SER A 162 42.77 -21.02 -16.61
CA SER A 162 44.00 -20.22 -16.51
C SER A 162 44.26 -19.50 -17.83
N ARG A 163 45.15 -18.52 -17.78
CA ARG A 163 45.67 -17.85 -18.97
C ARG A 163 47.11 -18.30 -19.21
N VAL A 164 47.42 -18.66 -20.45
CA VAL A 164 48.74 -19.11 -20.87
C VAL A 164 49.23 -18.23 -22.02
N THR A 165 50.50 -17.83 -21.94
CA THR A 165 51.24 -17.24 -23.06
C THR A 165 51.80 -18.36 -23.91
N VAL A 166 51.28 -18.53 -25.13
CA VAL A 166 51.84 -19.47 -26.09
C VAL A 166 52.93 -18.74 -26.86
N GLU A 167 54.19 -19.14 -26.68
CA GLU A 167 55.30 -18.64 -27.48
C GLU A 167 55.23 -19.26 -28.89
N GLY A 168 54.51 -18.59 -29.79
CA GLY A 168 54.56 -18.88 -31.22
C GLY A 168 55.83 -18.29 -31.83
N GLN A 169 56.52 -19.07 -32.68
CA GLN A 169 57.60 -18.59 -33.56
C GLN A 169 57.05 -17.65 -34.65
N ASN A 170 56.43 -16.54 -34.29
CA ASN A 170 56.06 -15.50 -35.23
C ASN A 170 57.18 -14.46 -35.31
N LYS A 171 57.52 -14.04 -36.53
CA LYS A 171 58.59 -13.08 -36.84
C LYS A 171 58.36 -11.67 -36.27
N ASP A 172 57.18 -11.42 -35.71
CA ASP A 172 56.83 -10.21 -34.96
C ASP A 172 56.68 -10.61 -33.49
N GLY A 173 57.54 -10.11 -32.60
CA GLY A 173 57.66 -10.52 -31.18
C GLY A 173 56.46 -10.25 -30.25
N SER A 174 55.22 -10.36 -30.73
CA SER A 174 54.01 -10.30 -29.93
C SER A 174 53.65 -11.67 -29.36
N SER A 175 53.79 -11.83 -28.04
CA SER A 175 53.30 -13.01 -27.31
C SER A 175 51.77 -13.01 -27.31
N VAL A 176 51.13 -14.01 -27.92
CA VAL A 176 49.67 -14.15 -27.91
C VAL A 176 49.23 -14.89 -26.65
N GLN A 177 48.33 -14.28 -25.88
CA GLN A 177 47.76 -14.86 -24.68
C GLN A 177 46.44 -15.57 -25.00
N TYR A 178 46.32 -16.82 -24.55
CA TYR A 178 45.10 -17.61 -24.66
C TYR A 178 44.56 -17.95 -23.28
N ASP A 179 43.24 -17.95 -23.16
CA ASP A 179 42.57 -18.55 -22.01
C ASP A 179 42.45 -20.07 -22.27
N GLN A 180 42.64 -20.89 -21.24
CA GLN A 180 42.52 -22.35 -21.34
C GLN A 180 41.62 -22.89 -20.23
N ILE A 181 40.93 -23.99 -20.52
CA ILE A 181 40.15 -24.77 -19.56
C ILE A 181 40.58 -26.24 -19.66
N CYS A 182 40.93 -26.85 -18.53
CA CYS A 182 41.41 -28.25 -18.51
C CYS A 182 42.56 -28.51 -19.51
N ASN A 183 43.47 -27.55 -19.69
CA ASN A 183 44.56 -27.54 -20.67
C ASN A 183 44.14 -27.51 -22.16
N ALA A 184 42.88 -27.21 -22.47
CA ALA A 184 42.41 -26.98 -23.84
C ALA A 184 42.21 -25.48 -24.09
N LEU A 185 42.72 -24.97 -25.22
CA LEU A 185 42.68 -23.55 -25.58
C LEU A 185 41.26 -23.08 -25.94
N LEU A 186 40.87 -21.93 -25.40
CA LEU A 186 39.60 -21.25 -25.71
C LEU A 186 39.78 -20.26 -26.88
N PRO A 187 38.73 -20.02 -27.68
CA PRO A 187 38.83 -19.18 -28.86
C PRO A 187 39.06 -17.71 -28.51
N GLN A 188 39.99 -17.10 -29.25
CA GLN A 188 40.26 -15.66 -29.17
C GLN A 188 39.15 -14.88 -29.88
N GLY A 189 38.51 -13.96 -29.16
CA GLY A 189 37.38 -13.20 -29.70
C GLY A 189 36.25 -14.10 -30.19
N LEU A 190 35.71 -13.85 -31.38
CA LEU A 190 34.68 -14.68 -31.99
C LEU A 190 35.25 -15.56 -33.12
N ASN A 191 36.57 -15.68 -33.25
CA ASN A 191 37.18 -16.41 -34.35
C ASN A 191 37.35 -17.91 -34.03
N PRO A 192 36.62 -18.82 -34.70
CA PRO A 192 36.76 -20.27 -34.49
C PRO A 192 38.09 -20.82 -35.01
N LEU A 193 38.76 -20.14 -35.95
CA LEU A 193 40.05 -20.60 -36.51
C LEU A 193 41.25 -20.30 -35.61
N SER A 194 41.02 -19.66 -34.45
CA SER A 194 42.09 -19.32 -33.52
C SER A 194 42.69 -20.53 -32.79
N VAL A 195 41.99 -21.67 -32.81
CA VAL A 195 42.33 -22.92 -32.12
C VAL A 195 41.97 -24.10 -33.04
N PRO A 196 42.72 -25.23 -33.02
CA PRO A 196 42.36 -26.42 -33.80
C PRO A 196 40.93 -26.91 -33.53
N PRO A 197 40.16 -27.37 -34.55
CA PRO A 197 38.74 -27.69 -34.41
C PRO A 197 38.39 -28.72 -33.33
N LYS A 198 39.23 -29.76 -33.16
CA LYS A 198 39.04 -30.80 -32.13
C LYS A 198 39.23 -30.24 -30.72
N GLU A 199 40.26 -29.42 -30.54
CA GLU A 199 40.56 -28.77 -29.27
C GLU A 199 39.53 -27.68 -28.92
N LEU A 200 39.10 -26.90 -29.91
CA LEU A 200 38.04 -25.91 -29.79
C LEU A 200 36.73 -26.54 -29.30
N ALA A 201 36.32 -27.64 -29.93
CA ALA A 201 35.10 -28.35 -29.56
C ALA A 201 35.15 -28.87 -28.12
N ALA A 202 36.31 -29.41 -27.70
CA ALA A 202 36.53 -29.87 -26.33
C ALA A 202 36.52 -28.72 -25.31
N SER A 203 37.24 -27.62 -25.58
CA SER A 203 37.31 -26.47 -24.67
C SER A 203 35.96 -25.78 -24.49
N LEU A 204 35.18 -25.64 -25.57
CA LEU A 204 33.81 -25.13 -25.49
C LEU A 204 32.87 -26.10 -24.75
N GLY A 205 33.02 -27.40 -24.96
CA GLY A 205 32.28 -28.43 -24.21
C GLY A 205 32.55 -28.37 -22.70
N TYR A 206 33.80 -28.22 -22.28
CA TYR A 206 34.16 -28.03 -20.88
C TYR A 206 33.56 -26.75 -20.30
N MET A 207 33.54 -25.65 -21.06
CA MET A 207 32.90 -24.41 -20.62
C MET A 207 31.39 -24.58 -20.42
N VAL A 208 30.71 -25.26 -21.34
CA VAL A 208 29.27 -25.54 -21.20
C VAL A 208 28.99 -26.34 -19.93
N GLN A 209 29.80 -27.37 -19.65
CA GLN A 209 29.64 -28.18 -18.44
C GLN A 209 29.91 -27.38 -17.17
N LEU A 210 30.97 -26.57 -17.17
CA LEU A 210 31.29 -25.70 -16.05
C LEU A 210 30.14 -24.73 -15.76
N LEU A 211 29.62 -24.08 -16.81
CA LEU A 211 28.50 -23.15 -16.68
C LEU A 211 27.25 -23.84 -16.12
N ASN A 212 26.90 -25.03 -16.61
CA ASN A 212 25.77 -25.80 -16.08
C ASN A 212 25.91 -26.10 -14.58
N LEU A 213 27.12 -26.46 -14.13
CA LEU A 213 27.40 -26.69 -12.71
C LEU A 213 27.32 -25.40 -11.89
N VAL A 214 27.92 -24.32 -12.38
CA VAL A 214 27.97 -23.02 -11.69
C VAL A 214 26.58 -22.41 -11.55
N VAL A 215 25.81 -22.37 -12.64
CA VAL A 215 24.40 -21.90 -12.67
C VAL A 215 23.58 -22.61 -11.61
N HIS A 216 23.66 -23.94 -11.56
CA HIS A 216 22.87 -24.73 -10.63
C HIS A 216 23.31 -24.58 -9.17
N LYS A 217 24.63 -24.50 -8.91
CA LYS A 217 25.16 -24.41 -7.54
C LYS A 217 25.05 -23.01 -6.95
N LEU A 218 25.14 -21.97 -7.79
CA LEU A 218 24.93 -20.59 -7.38
C LEU A 218 23.45 -20.18 -7.41
N SER A 219 22.59 -20.98 -8.07
CA SER A 219 21.17 -20.67 -8.29
C SER A 219 20.97 -19.35 -9.04
N VAL A 220 21.80 -19.12 -10.06
CA VAL A 220 21.81 -17.89 -10.88
C VAL A 220 21.04 -18.16 -12.16
N PRO A 221 20.25 -17.19 -12.68
CA PRO A 221 19.60 -17.35 -13.98
C PRO A 221 20.63 -17.56 -15.10
N ALA A 222 20.44 -18.59 -15.91
CA ALA A 222 21.19 -18.77 -17.16
C ALA A 222 20.54 -17.92 -18.26
N LEU A 223 21.36 -17.15 -18.97
CA LEU A 223 20.89 -16.31 -20.09
C LEU A 223 20.50 -17.15 -21.31
N HIS A 224 21.31 -18.15 -21.63
CA HIS A 224 21.08 -19.11 -22.71
C HIS A 224 21.03 -20.52 -22.13
N ASN A 225 20.33 -21.41 -22.82
CA ASN A 225 20.28 -22.82 -22.46
C ASN A 225 21.50 -23.56 -23.01
N LEU A 226 21.97 -24.55 -22.26
CA LEU A 226 23.25 -25.20 -22.45
C LEU A 226 23.07 -26.72 -22.56
N GLY A 227 23.20 -27.24 -23.78
CA GLY A 227 23.16 -28.67 -24.06
C GLY A 227 24.56 -29.25 -24.03
N PHE A 228 24.95 -29.83 -22.89
CA PHE A 228 26.24 -30.49 -22.76
C PHE A 228 26.21 -31.85 -23.47
N ALA A 229 27.13 -32.04 -24.40
CA ALA A 229 27.35 -33.31 -25.11
C ALA A 229 28.85 -33.52 -25.41
N GLY A 230 29.71 -33.19 -24.45
CA GLY A 230 31.17 -33.21 -24.64
C GLY A 230 31.60 -32.26 -25.76
N SER A 231 32.40 -32.75 -26.70
CA SER A 231 32.83 -31.99 -27.88
C SER A 231 31.69 -31.65 -28.85
N CYS A 232 30.50 -32.24 -28.71
CA CYS A 232 29.34 -31.98 -29.57
C CYS A 232 28.31 -31.03 -28.92
N SER A 233 28.75 -30.21 -27.95
CA SER A 233 27.87 -29.34 -27.17
C SER A 233 27.18 -28.26 -28.01
N ARG A 234 26.02 -27.79 -27.53
CA ARG A 234 25.16 -26.82 -28.20
C ARG A 234 24.66 -25.74 -27.25
N ILE A 235 24.38 -24.56 -27.79
CA ILE A 235 23.79 -23.43 -27.05
C ILE A 235 22.62 -22.84 -27.83
N TRP A 236 21.55 -22.46 -27.13
CA TRP A 236 20.38 -21.86 -27.77
C TRP A 236 19.73 -20.82 -26.85
N GLU A 237 19.05 -19.86 -27.47
CA GLU A 237 18.22 -18.92 -26.76
C GLU A 237 16.89 -19.58 -26.35
N ARG A 238 16.31 -19.10 -25.25
CA ARG A 238 15.06 -19.64 -24.76
C ARG A 238 13.87 -19.03 -25.51
N ASP A 239 13.06 -19.87 -26.14
CA ASP A 239 11.92 -19.40 -26.93
C ASP A 239 10.77 -18.82 -26.08
N SER A 240 10.55 -19.33 -24.86
CA SER A 240 9.49 -18.82 -23.98
C SER A 240 9.76 -19.07 -22.50
N TYR A 241 8.96 -18.45 -21.63
CA TYR A 241 9.08 -18.68 -20.19
C TYR A 241 8.89 -20.16 -19.80
N TRP A 242 7.98 -20.85 -20.50
CA TRP A 242 7.51 -22.19 -20.15
C TRP A 242 8.24 -23.31 -20.90
N ASN A 243 8.82 -23.02 -22.07
CA ASN A 243 9.58 -23.99 -22.86
C ASN A 243 11.04 -23.58 -22.96
N SER A 244 11.91 -24.41 -22.36
CA SER A 244 13.36 -24.27 -22.40
C SER A 244 14.00 -24.90 -23.65
N TYR A 245 13.27 -25.71 -24.41
CA TYR A 245 13.77 -26.33 -25.65
C TYR A 245 13.58 -25.41 -26.86
N PRO A 246 14.49 -25.47 -27.83
CA PRO A 246 14.33 -24.73 -29.07
C PRO A 246 13.19 -25.36 -29.89
N SER A 247 12.31 -24.53 -30.43
CA SER A 247 11.15 -24.94 -31.23
C SER A 247 11.56 -25.58 -32.56
N SER A 248 12.78 -25.31 -33.02
CA SER A 248 13.39 -25.98 -34.17
C SER A 248 14.85 -26.39 -33.87
N PRO A 249 15.34 -27.51 -34.44
CA PRO A 249 16.75 -27.91 -34.33
C PRO A 249 17.72 -26.86 -34.90
N SER A 250 17.23 -25.99 -35.79
CA SER A 250 17.97 -24.86 -36.37
C SER A 250 18.15 -23.68 -35.41
N ASN A 251 17.41 -23.62 -34.30
CA ASN A 251 17.53 -22.54 -33.31
C ASN A 251 18.65 -22.78 -32.28
N GLY A 252 19.36 -23.93 -32.39
CA GLY A 252 20.51 -24.26 -31.57
C GLY A 252 21.82 -24.14 -32.35
N TYR A 253 22.76 -23.38 -31.78
CA TYR A 253 24.08 -23.16 -32.35
C TYR A 253 25.04 -24.26 -31.88
N PRO A 254 25.66 -25.02 -32.81
CA PRO A 254 26.69 -25.99 -32.45
C PRO A 254 27.97 -25.27 -32.01
N LEU A 255 28.62 -25.80 -30.97
CA LEU A 255 29.91 -25.33 -30.48
C LEU A 255 31.07 -26.17 -30.99
N PHE A 256 30.90 -26.76 -32.18
CA PHE A 256 31.88 -27.59 -32.84
C PHE A 256 31.76 -27.44 -34.35
N VAL A 257 32.84 -27.74 -35.06
CA VAL A 257 32.82 -27.85 -36.52
C VAL A 257 32.30 -29.25 -36.86
N PRO A 258 31.17 -29.39 -37.57
CA PRO A 258 30.70 -30.69 -38.01
C PRO A 258 31.74 -31.34 -38.92
N ILE A 259 32.28 -32.49 -38.52
CA ILE A 259 33.11 -33.30 -39.40
C ILE A 259 32.16 -34.02 -40.36
N HIS A 260 32.19 -33.66 -41.63
CA HIS A 260 31.51 -34.41 -42.68
C HIS A 260 32.35 -35.63 -43.03
N ASP A 261 32.29 -36.66 -42.18
CA ASP A 261 32.60 -37.99 -42.68
C ASP A 261 31.46 -38.35 -43.64
N HIS A 262 31.80 -38.54 -44.92
CA HIS A 262 30.89 -39.00 -45.95
C HIS A 262 30.42 -40.43 -45.66
N TYR A 263 29.55 -40.60 -44.67
CA TYR A 263 28.71 -41.78 -44.51
C TYR A 263 27.27 -41.30 -44.33
N SER A 264 26.56 -41.25 -45.45
CA SER A 264 25.11 -41.10 -45.50
C SER A 264 24.46 -42.29 -44.79
N PHE A 265 24.14 -42.11 -43.50
CA PHE A 265 23.10 -42.90 -42.85
C PHE A 265 21.86 -42.02 -42.70
N GLU A 266 20.88 -42.25 -43.56
CA GLU A 266 19.51 -41.80 -43.36
C GLU A 266 18.95 -42.49 -42.11
N GLU A 267 19.10 -41.86 -40.95
CA GLU A 267 18.27 -42.25 -39.81
C GLU A 267 17.75 -40.99 -39.11
N LYS A 268 16.44 -40.80 -39.22
CA LYS A 268 15.68 -39.77 -38.51
C LYS A 268 15.85 -39.99 -37.00
N SER A 269 16.85 -39.36 -36.37
CA SER A 269 16.90 -39.32 -34.92
C SER A 269 15.83 -38.33 -34.41
N SER A 270 14.61 -38.81 -34.29
CA SER A 270 13.52 -38.15 -33.59
C SER A 270 13.81 -38.16 -32.09
N TRP A 271 14.40 -37.08 -31.58
CA TRP A 271 14.53 -36.85 -30.15
C TRP A 271 13.18 -36.38 -29.58
N THR A 272 12.21 -37.27 -29.54
CA THR A 272 11.03 -37.15 -28.69
C THR A 272 11.21 -38.07 -27.50
N GLY A 273 11.84 -37.55 -26.44
CA GLY A 273 12.10 -38.28 -25.21
C GLY A 273 11.88 -37.37 -24.02
N ARG A 274 10.74 -37.54 -23.39
CA ARG A 274 10.25 -36.83 -22.22
C ARG A 274 11.09 -37.18 -20.98
N ASP A 275 11.31 -36.16 -20.15
CA ASP A 275 11.57 -36.18 -18.69
C ASP A 275 12.94 -36.59 -18.10
N THR A 276 13.31 -35.71 -17.16
CA THR A 276 14.11 -35.90 -15.94
C THR A 276 15.62 -35.67 -15.97
N THR A 277 16.01 -34.69 -15.16
CA THR A 277 17.29 -34.60 -14.46
C THR A 277 17.78 -35.98 -14.02
N ASN A 278 18.87 -36.46 -14.59
CA ASN A 278 19.90 -37.25 -13.90
C ASN A 278 21.10 -37.47 -14.86
N PHE A 279 22.29 -37.28 -14.31
CA PHE A 279 23.57 -37.55 -14.97
C PHE A 279 23.60 -38.97 -15.52
N GLY A 280 23.62 -39.11 -16.85
CA GLY A 280 23.81 -40.37 -17.55
C GLY A 280 25.03 -40.26 -18.46
N VAL A 281 26.16 -40.77 -18.00
CA VAL A 281 27.34 -41.01 -18.83
C VAL A 281 27.02 -42.19 -19.75
N THR A 282 26.78 -41.93 -21.03
CA THR A 282 26.82 -42.98 -22.06
C THR A 282 28.25 -43.12 -22.56
N SER A 283 29.04 -43.91 -21.83
CA SER A 283 30.34 -44.40 -22.28
C SER A 283 30.10 -45.36 -23.45
N LEU A 284 30.28 -44.89 -24.68
CA LEU A 284 30.50 -45.80 -25.81
C LEU A 284 31.85 -46.47 -25.59
N LYS A 285 31.84 -47.79 -25.49
CA LYS A 285 33.05 -48.63 -25.51
C LYS A 285 33.77 -48.37 -26.83
N SER A 286 35.03 -47.95 -26.77
CA SER A 286 35.95 -48.04 -27.91
C SER A 286 36.50 -49.46 -27.94
N ASP A 287 36.01 -50.28 -28.87
CA ASP A 287 36.72 -51.49 -29.29
C ASP A 287 38.04 -51.07 -29.93
N GLY A 288 39.11 -51.78 -29.53
CA GLY A 288 40.47 -51.44 -29.91
C GLY A 288 40.77 -51.67 -31.38
N SER A 289 41.39 -50.68 -32.01
CA SER A 289 42.24 -50.88 -33.17
C SER A 289 43.34 -49.83 -33.19
N ILE A 290 44.55 -50.29 -32.91
CA ILE A 290 45.88 -49.86 -33.38
C ILE A 290 46.09 -48.34 -33.57
N GLU A 291 46.87 -47.77 -32.65
CA GLU A 291 47.57 -46.50 -32.81
C GLU A 291 48.54 -46.60 -34.00
N GLU A 292 48.26 -45.87 -35.07
CA GLU A 292 49.25 -45.51 -36.08
C GLU A 292 49.45 -43.99 -36.08
N ASP A 293 50.71 -43.60 -35.86
CA ASP A 293 51.26 -42.25 -35.96
C ASP A 293 50.79 -41.55 -37.24
N TYR A 294 50.06 -40.44 -37.08
CA TYR A 294 49.91 -39.41 -38.12
C TYR A 294 50.54 -38.11 -37.62
N HIS A 295 51.87 -38.09 -37.66
CA HIS A 295 52.60 -36.86 -37.94
C HIS A 295 52.40 -36.52 -39.43
N ASP A 296 52.31 -35.24 -39.77
CA ASP A 296 52.03 -34.68 -41.11
C ASP A 296 50.60 -34.84 -41.65
N LEU A 297 49.71 -33.94 -41.22
CA LEU A 297 48.83 -33.26 -42.16
C LEU A 297 48.89 -31.77 -41.88
N ASP A 298 49.65 -31.08 -42.72
CA ASP A 298 49.65 -29.63 -42.89
C ASP A 298 48.20 -29.11 -42.80
N LEU A 299 47.98 -28.19 -41.84
CA LEU A 299 46.77 -27.39 -41.77
C LEU A 299 46.76 -26.49 -43.00
N ASP A 300 46.22 -27.01 -44.10
CA ASP A 300 45.88 -26.20 -45.26
C ASP A 300 44.85 -25.19 -44.79
N VAL A 301 45.31 -23.95 -44.66
CA VAL A 301 44.53 -22.79 -44.25
C VAL A 301 43.27 -22.79 -45.11
N VAL A 302 42.12 -23.06 -44.50
CA VAL A 302 40.82 -22.99 -45.16
C VAL A 302 40.66 -21.57 -45.71
N SER A 303 41.03 -21.42 -46.98
CA SER A 303 40.83 -20.20 -47.73
C SER A 303 39.32 -20.08 -47.94
N LEU A 304 38.68 -19.27 -47.09
CA LEU A 304 37.25 -18.92 -47.14
C LEU A 304 36.81 -18.32 -48.48
N SER A 305 37.76 -18.02 -49.38
CA SER A 305 37.51 -17.50 -50.73
C SER A 305 36.98 -18.54 -51.73
N SER A 306 37.00 -19.84 -51.40
CA SER A 306 36.49 -20.93 -52.27
C SER A 306 35.64 -21.96 -51.50
N ALA A 307 34.93 -21.51 -50.46
CA ALA A 307 34.19 -22.40 -49.56
C ALA A 307 32.72 -22.58 -50.00
N SER A 308 32.17 -23.79 -49.89
CA SER A 308 30.77 -24.08 -50.25
C SER A 308 29.79 -23.27 -49.36
N PRO A 309 28.56 -22.96 -49.82
CA PRO A 309 27.60 -22.19 -49.02
C PRO A 309 27.37 -22.75 -47.61
N HIS A 310 27.40 -24.08 -47.47
CA HIS A 310 27.22 -24.79 -46.19
C HIS A 310 28.38 -24.60 -45.20
N SER A 311 29.61 -24.44 -45.69
CA SER A 311 30.79 -24.18 -44.84
C SER A 311 30.80 -22.75 -44.26
N VAL A 312 30.30 -21.78 -45.03
CA VAL A 312 30.15 -20.39 -44.57
C VAL A 312 29.04 -20.27 -43.52
N GLU A 313 27.95 -21.01 -43.70
CA GLU A 313 26.82 -21.04 -42.75
C GLU A 313 27.19 -21.74 -41.43
N THR A 314 27.88 -22.88 -41.49
CA THR A 314 28.37 -23.59 -40.28
C THR A 314 29.37 -22.74 -39.50
N PHE A 315 30.27 -22.04 -40.19
CA PHE A 315 31.20 -21.10 -39.56
C PHE A 315 30.46 -19.96 -38.85
N ARG A 316 29.48 -19.33 -39.50
CA ARG A 316 28.65 -18.27 -38.90
C ARG A 316 27.88 -18.77 -37.67
N ASN A 317 27.29 -19.96 -37.75
CA ASN A 317 26.56 -20.56 -36.63
C ASN A 317 27.48 -20.84 -35.44
N LEU A 318 28.71 -21.30 -35.68
CA LEU A 318 29.70 -21.50 -34.63
C LEU A 318 30.15 -20.17 -34.00
N GLN A 319 30.38 -19.12 -34.80
CA GLN A 319 30.67 -17.78 -34.29
C GLN A 319 29.56 -17.25 -33.40
N GLN A 320 28.30 -17.44 -33.80
CA GLN A 320 27.12 -17.06 -33.04
C GLN A 320 27.03 -17.86 -31.73
N GLY A 321 27.31 -19.17 -31.76
CA GLY A 321 27.38 -20.01 -30.58
C GLY A 321 28.45 -19.54 -29.58
N ILE A 322 29.65 -19.20 -30.07
CA ILE A 322 30.73 -18.65 -29.24
C ILE A 322 30.31 -17.30 -28.64
N ALA A 323 29.62 -16.45 -29.39
CA ALA A 323 29.11 -15.18 -28.91
C ALA A 323 28.10 -15.37 -27.76
N HIS A 324 27.11 -16.25 -27.93
CA HIS A 324 26.15 -16.56 -26.87
C HIS A 324 26.82 -17.16 -25.63
N LEU A 325 27.82 -18.02 -25.80
CA LEU A 325 28.57 -18.59 -24.68
C LEU A 325 29.30 -17.49 -23.91
N LYS A 326 30.03 -16.61 -24.60
CA LYS A 326 30.71 -15.47 -23.98
C LYS A 326 29.74 -14.52 -23.30
N GLN A 327 28.57 -14.28 -23.89
CA GLN A 327 27.53 -13.45 -23.28
C GLN A 327 26.96 -14.10 -22.00
N SER A 328 26.73 -15.41 -21.99
CA SER A 328 26.33 -16.15 -20.78
C SER A 328 27.38 -16.06 -19.69
N VAL A 329 28.67 -16.25 -20.03
CA VAL A 329 29.78 -16.12 -19.08
C VAL A 329 29.84 -14.70 -18.53
N ALA A 330 29.74 -13.68 -19.38
CA ALA A 330 29.75 -12.28 -18.96
C ALA A 330 28.58 -11.96 -18.02
N HIS A 331 27.37 -12.43 -18.35
CA HIS A 331 26.19 -12.22 -17.52
C HIS A 331 26.34 -12.83 -16.13
N LEU A 332 26.79 -14.09 -16.05
CA LEU A 332 27.06 -14.77 -14.80
C LEU A 332 28.17 -14.09 -14.01
N THR A 333 29.19 -13.58 -14.70
CA THR A 333 30.29 -12.85 -14.07
C THR A 333 29.79 -11.58 -13.41
N VAL A 334 29.05 -10.75 -14.14
CA VAL A 334 28.47 -9.51 -13.61
C VAL A 334 27.52 -9.80 -12.45
N TYR A 335 26.65 -10.80 -12.59
CA TYR A 335 25.74 -11.20 -11.53
C TYR A 335 26.50 -11.60 -10.26
N GLY A 336 27.50 -12.47 -10.39
CA GLY A 336 28.29 -12.95 -9.24
C GLY A 336 29.02 -11.83 -8.50
N TYR A 337 29.70 -10.92 -9.21
CA TYR A 337 30.34 -9.77 -8.58
C TYR A 337 29.32 -8.85 -7.88
N ARG A 338 28.15 -8.63 -8.50
CA ARG A 338 27.06 -7.83 -7.88
C ARG A 338 26.48 -8.51 -6.64
N SER A 339 26.31 -9.83 -6.65
CA SER A 339 25.87 -10.59 -5.47
C SER A 339 26.86 -10.49 -4.30
N LEU A 340 28.15 -10.34 -4.59
CA LEU A 340 29.20 -10.13 -3.59
C LEU A 340 29.44 -8.64 -3.26
N SER A 341 28.66 -7.72 -3.83
CA SER A 341 28.86 -6.26 -3.72
C SER A 341 30.25 -5.76 -4.17
N LEU A 342 30.88 -6.47 -5.09
CA LEU A 342 32.19 -6.16 -5.67
C LEU A 342 32.07 -5.53 -7.06
N GLU A 343 33.08 -4.77 -7.47
CA GLU A 343 33.18 -4.22 -8.83
C GLU A 343 33.77 -5.24 -9.80
N VAL A 344 33.31 -5.21 -11.05
CA VAL A 344 33.79 -6.11 -12.10
C VAL A 344 35.14 -5.61 -12.63
N PRO A 345 36.21 -6.43 -12.62
CA PRO A 345 37.50 -6.04 -13.16
C PRO A 345 37.41 -5.65 -14.65
N SER A 346 37.93 -4.48 -15.01
CA SER A 346 38.00 -3.99 -16.40
C SER A 346 39.36 -4.31 -17.03
N GLY A 347 39.39 -4.53 -18.34
CA GLY A 347 40.64 -4.74 -19.10
C GLY A 347 41.10 -6.20 -19.25
N THR A 348 40.32 -7.17 -18.76
CA THR A 348 40.63 -8.61 -18.85
C THR A 348 39.61 -9.35 -19.73
N SER A 349 39.98 -10.48 -20.33
CA SER A 349 39.05 -11.25 -21.18
C SER A 349 37.81 -11.73 -20.39
N THR A 350 36.74 -12.06 -21.12
CA THR A 350 35.51 -12.60 -20.53
C THR A 350 35.74 -13.89 -19.73
N PHE A 351 36.65 -14.77 -20.18
CA PHE A 351 36.92 -16.02 -19.46
C PHE A 351 37.85 -15.80 -18.27
N GLU A 352 38.78 -14.84 -18.34
CA GLU A 352 39.65 -14.51 -17.21
C GLU A 352 38.89 -13.79 -16.09
N THR A 353 38.02 -12.83 -16.43
CA THR A 353 37.14 -12.18 -15.44
C THR A 353 36.27 -13.21 -14.71
N PHE A 354 35.76 -14.19 -15.44
CA PHE A 354 35.01 -15.31 -14.87
C PHE A 354 35.89 -16.22 -14.01
N ALA A 355 37.11 -16.57 -14.44
CA ALA A 355 38.04 -17.36 -13.64
C ALA A 355 38.38 -16.67 -12.30
N LYS A 356 38.58 -15.34 -12.32
CA LYS A 356 38.77 -14.54 -11.11
C LYS A 356 37.55 -14.58 -10.20
N LEU A 357 36.33 -14.49 -10.74
CA LEU A 357 35.11 -14.65 -9.96
C LEU A 357 35.01 -16.05 -9.32
N LEU A 358 35.33 -17.11 -10.07
CA LEU A 358 35.29 -18.46 -9.53
C LEU A 358 36.32 -18.64 -8.41
N ALA A 359 37.50 -18.03 -8.55
CA ALA A 359 38.52 -17.99 -7.51
C ALA A 359 38.01 -17.25 -6.25
N THR A 360 37.38 -16.09 -6.40
CA THR A 360 36.82 -15.33 -5.27
C THR A 360 35.70 -16.10 -4.57
N LEU A 361 34.79 -16.71 -5.34
CA LEU A 361 33.73 -17.57 -4.82
C LEU A 361 34.27 -18.84 -4.13
N SER A 362 35.44 -19.34 -4.53
CA SER A 362 36.10 -20.48 -3.89
C SER A 362 36.84 -20.12 -2.59
N SER A 363 37.11 -18.82 -2.39
CA SER A 363 37.83 -18.27 -1.24
C SER A 363 36.85 -17.82 -0.16
N LEU A 364 36.75 -18.59 0.92
CA LEU A 364 35.84 -18.28 2.02
C LEU A 364 36.09 -16.89 2.64
N LYS A 365 37.36 -16.48 2.72
CA LYS A 365 37.76 -15.17 3.26
C LYS A 365 37.21 -14.02 2.41
N GLU A 366 37.28 -14.16 1.08
CA GLU A 366 36.83 -13.13 0.15
C GLU A 366 35.30 -13.05 0.11
N VAL A 367 34.61 -14.18 0.15
CA VAL A 367 33.14 -14.23 0.26
C VAL A 367 32.65 -13.56 1.54
N GLN A 368 33.29 -13.84 2.69
CA GLN A 368 32.96 -13.18 3.96
C GLN A 368 33.24 -11.67 3.92
N SER A 369 34.34 -11.25 3.29
CA SER A 369 34.66 -9.82 3.15
C SER A 369 33.65 -9.07 2.28
N GLY A 370 33.20 -9.66 1.16
CA GLY A 370 32.18 -9.06 0.29
C GLY A 370 30.82 -8.91 0.97
N LEU A 371 30.43 -9.90 1.77
CA LEU A 371 29.19 -9.84 2.57
C LEU A 371 29.25 -8.76 3.65
N SER A 372 30.38 -8.64 4.36
CA SER A 372 30.54 -7.60 5.38
C SER A 372 30.43 -6.19 4.79
N LEU A 373 30.88 -6.00 3.55
CA LEU A 373 30.76 -4.75 2.80
C LEU A 373 29.32 -4.49 2.34
N GLY A 374 28.62 -5.55 1.89
CA GLY A 374 27.22 -5.47 1.46
C GLY A 374 26.23 -5.25 2.60
N LEU A 375 26.55 -5.73 3.81
CA LEU A 375 25.75 -5.49 5.03
C LEU A 375 26.02 -4.11 5.66
N SER A 376 27.12 -3.44 5.28
CA SER A 376 27.48 -2.09 5.74
C SER A 376 26.91 -0.97 4.85
N ARG A 377 26.36 -1.30 3.70
CA ARG A 377 25.69 -0.37 2.76
C ARG A 377 24.18 -0.59 2.83
#